data_AF-A0A084UDL9-F1
#
_entry.id   AF-A0A084UDL9-F1
#
_cell.length_a   1.000
_cell.length_b   1.000
_cell.length_c   1.000
_cell.angle_alpha   90.00
_cell.angle_beta   90.00
_cell.angle_gamma   90.00
#
_symmetry.space_group_name_H-M   'P 1'
#
loop_
_entity.id
_entity.type
_entity.pdbx_description
1 polymer ?
#
loop_
_entity_poly.entity_id
_entity_poly.type
_entity_poly.pdbx_seq_one_letter_code
_entity_poly.pdbx_strand_id
1 'polypeptide(L)'
;MRAELIADEMASAVRLLGGDGTAKEQNWRASRITGLSQTVIERLRWKKIKRIPADIADTVREAVEKHNEKGLARARHEALIHQRRAEFFAAQLEAINSDFYRAEIAGLRGQATGLGYGAD
;
A
#
# COMPACT_ATOMS: atom_id res chain seq x y z
N MET A 1 -17.84 12.82 -21.85
CA MET A 1 -16.83 13.25 -20.87
C MET A 1 -17.04 12.74 -19.44
N ARG A 2 -18.12 13.01 -18.68
CA ARG A 2 -18.23 12.51 -17.28
C ARG A 2 -18.24 10.97 -17.15
N ALA A 3 -18.94 10.27 -18.04
CA ALA A 3 -19.04 8.80 -17.99
C ALA A 3 -17.72 8.09 -18.36
N GLU A 4 -16.92 8.68 -19.24
CA GLU A 4 -15.61 8.13 -19.63
C GLU A 4 -14.60 8.22 -18.50
N LEU A 5 -14.59 9.35 -17.76
CA LEU A 5 -13.75 9.51 -16.57
C LEU A 5 -14.07 8.45 -15.51
N ILE A 6 -15.36 8.17 -15.27
CA ILE A 6 -15.76 7.11 -14.33
C ILE A 6 -15.32 5.73 -14.84
N ALA A 7 -15.41 5.46 -16.14
CA ALA A 7 -14.93 4.20 -16.70
C ALA A 7 -13.42 4.03 -16.55
N ASP A 8 -12.66 5.10 -16.72
CA ASP A 8 -11.20 5.12 -16.56
C ASP A 8 -10.77 4.95 -15.10
N GLU A 9 -11.46 5.64 -14.20
CA GLU A 9 -11.32 5.50 -12.74
C GLU A 9 -11.54 4.05 -12.33
N MET A 10 -12.68 3.45 -12.70
CA MET A 10 -13.04 2.08 -12.31
C MET A 10 -12.08 1.05 -12.91
N ALA A 11 -11.66 1.24 -14.17
CA ALA A 11 -10.70 0.33 -14.81
C ALA A 11 -9.33 0.37 -14.10
N SER A 12 -8.91 1.55 -13.64
CA SER A 12 -7.65 1.72 -12.91
C SER A 12 -7.75 1.15 -11.49
N ALA A 13 -8.87 1.41 -10.80
CA ALA A 13 -9.16 0.89 -9.47
C ALA A 13 -9.16 -0.65 -9.44
N VAL A 14 -9.80 -1.30 -10.42
CA VAL A 14 -9.81 -2.76 -10.53
C VAL A 14 -8.40 -3.33 -10.74
N ARG A 15 -7.53 -2.65 -11.52
CA ARG A 15 -6.13 -3.07 -11.70
C ARG A 15 -5.35 -2.94 -10.39
N LEU A 16 -5.51 -1.83 -9.69
CA LEU A 16 -4.90 -1.60 -8.37
C LEU A 16 -5.27 -2.70 -7.38
N LEU A 17 -6.57 -2.98 -7.23
CA LEU A 17 -7.08 -4.03 -6.34
C LEU A 17 -6.61 -5.43 -6.76
N GLY A 18 -6.40 -5.64 -8.06
CA GLY A 18 -5.89 -6.90 -8.61
C GLY A 18 -4.41 -7.15 -8.29
N GLY A 19 -3.60 -6.12 -8.09
CA GLY A 19 -2.15 -6.23 -7.86
C GLY A 19 -1.39 -6.86 -9.04
N ASP A 20 -0.26 -7.50 -8.77
CA ASP A 20 0.60 -8.09 -9.82
C ASP A 20 0.16 -9.50 -10.22
N GLY A 21 0.38 -9.89 -11.48
CA GLY A 21 0.10 -11.24 -11.98
C GLY A 21 -0.69 -11.26 -13.29
N THR A 22 -1.23 -12.42 -13.66
CA THR A 22 -2.03 -12.54 -14.89
C THR A 22 -3.35 -11.79 -14.76
N ALA A 23 -3.93 -11.37 -15.90
CA ALA A 23 -5.23 -10.70 -15.93
C ALA A 23 -6.32 -11.51 -15.20
N LYS A 24 -6.31 -12.84 -15.35
CA LYS A 24 -7.26 -13.74 -14.70
C LYS A 24 -7.13 -13.70 -13.17
N GLU A 25 -5.91 -13.75 -12.65
CA GLU A 25 -5.64 -13.70 -11.21
C GLU A 25 -5.94 -12.33 -10.60
N GLN A 26 -5.64 -11.25 -11.33
CA GLN A 26 -5.99 -9.89 -10.93
C GLN A 26 -7.51 -9.74 -10.81
N ASN A 27 -8.26 -10.20 -11.82
CA ASN A 27 -9.72 -10.15 -11.80
C ASN A 27 -10.30 -11.00 -10.66
N TRP A 28 -9.74 -12.18 -10.43
CA TRP A 28 -10.13 -13.03 -9.30
C TRP A 28 -9.91 -12.32 -7.96
N ARG A 29 -8.73 -11.73 -7.72
CA ARG A 29 -8.44 -10.97 -6.49
C ARG A 29 -9.37 -9.76 -6.32
N ALA A 30 -9.51 -8.94 -7.36
CA ALA A 30 -10.40 -7.78 -7.33
C ALA A 30 -11.86 -8.18 -7.04
N SER A 31 -12.33 -9.30 -7.60
CA SER A 31 -13.67 -9.83 -7.31
C SER A 31 -13.83 -10.22 -5.84
N ARG A 32 -12.80 -10.79 -5.22
CA ARG A 32 -12.82 -11.19 -3.80
C ARG A 32 -12.79 -10.00 -2.85
N ILE A 33 -12.06 -8.94 -3.21
CA ILE A 33 -11.95 -7.72 -2.39
C ILE A 33 -13.24 -6.91 -2.46
N THR A 34 -13.81 -6.75 -3.66
CA THR A 34 -15.01 -5.92 -3.91
C THR A 34 -16.32 -6.67 -3.61
N GLY A 35 -16.31 -8.01 -3.63
CA GLY A 35 -17.53 -8.82 -3.55
C GLY A 35 -18.35 -8.87 -4.86
N LEU A 36 -17.89 -8.18 -5.91
CA LEU A 36 -18.52 -8.21 -7.23
C LEU A 36 -18.16 -9.49 -7.98
N SER A 37 -19.02 -9.89 -8.94
CA SER A 37 -18.70 -11.06 -9.79
C SER A 37 -17.50 -10.79 -10.68
N GLN A 38 -16.71 -11.83 -10.99
CA GLN A 38 -15.56 -11.72 -11.89
C GLN A 38 -15.94 -11.14 -13.26
N THR A 39 -17.14 -11.45 -13.76
CA THR A 39 -17.64 -10.90 -15.02
C THR A 39 -17.84 -9.38 -14.93
N VAL A 40 -18.35 -8.85 -13.82
CA VAL A 40 -18.46 -7.39 -13.62
C VAL A 40 -17.07 -6.76 -13.58
N ILE A 41 -16.15 -7.34 -12.82
CA ILE A 41 -14.75 -6.89 -12.73
C ILE A 41 -14.05 -6.87 -14.09
N GLU A 42 -14.19 -7.93 -14.88
CA GLU A 42 -13.65 -7.99 -16.25
C GLU A 42 -14.21 -6.90 -17.15
N ARG A 43 -15.52 -6.68 -17.08
CA ARG A 43 -16.18 -5.65 -17.88
C ARG A 43 -15.76 -4.24 -17.45
N LEU A 44 -15.55 -4.00 -16.15
CA LEU A 44 -15.00 -2.73 -15.66
C LEU A 44 -13.55 -2.53 -16.13
N ARG A 45 -12.68 -3.53 -15.97
CA ARG A 45 -11.26 -3.50 -16.37
C ARG A 45 -11.07 -3.14 -17.84
N TRP A 46 -11.94 -3.70 -18.70
CA TRP A 46 -11.92 -3.49 -20.14
C TRP A 46 -12.91 -2.42 -20.62
N LYS A 47 -13.48 -1.63 -19.72
CA LYS A 47 -14.40 -0.52 -20.04
C LYS A 47 -15.60 -0.94 -20.92
N LYS A 48 -16.10 -2.16 -20.76
CA LYS A 48 -17.21 -2.75 -21.54
C LYS A 48 -18.59 -2.26 -21.07
N ILE A 49 -18.67 -1.40 -20.07
CA ILE A 49 -19.91 -0.86 -19.51
C ILE A 49 -19.98 0.63 -19.85
N LYS A 50 -20.92 1.03 -20.71
CA LYS A 50 -21.05 2.44 -21.16
C LYS A 50 -21.48 3.40 -20.04
N ARG A 51 -22.33 2.94 -19.14
CA ARG A 51 -22.81 3.70 -17.98
C ARG A 51 -22.69 2.79 -16.77
N ILE A 52 -21.71 3.08 -15.93
CA ILE A 52 -21.45 2.30 -14.73
C ILE A 52 -22.50 2.68 -13.68
N PRO A 53 -23.26 1.71 -13.17
CA PRO A 53 -24.17 1.92 -12.04
C PRO A 53 -23.44 2.50 -10.83
N ALA A 54 -24.09 3.42 -10.10
CA ALA A 54 -23.46 4.14 -8.99
C ALA A 54 -23.09 3.19 -7.84
N ASP A 55 -23.94 2.22 -7.52
CA ASP A 55 -23.71 1.16 -6.54
C ASP A 55 -22.41 0.37 -6.82
N ILE A 56 -22.18 0.02 -8.09
CA ILE A 56 -20.95 -0.67 -8.50
C ILE A 56 -19.73 0.24 -8.34
N ALA A 57 -19.85 1.52 -8.73
CA ALA A 57 -18.75 2.46 -8.60
C ALA A 57 -18.38 2.71 -7.13
N ASP A 58 -19.37 2.88 -6.27
CA ASP A 58 -19.17 3.14 -4.85
C ASP A 58 -18.60 1.91 -4.14
N THR A 59 -19.05 0.71 -4.50
CA THR A 59 -18.45 -0.55 -4.00
C THR A 59 -16.96 -0.65 -4.33
N VAL A 60 -16.56 -0.27 -5.56
CA VAL A 60 -15.15 -0.30 -5.97
C VAL A 60 -14.34 0.77 -5.23
N ARG A 61 -14.89 1.97 -5.04
CA ARG A 61 -14.23 3.05 -4.28
C ARG A 61 -14.00 2.68 -2.82
N GLU A 62 -15.02 2.16 -2.15
CA GLU A 62 -14.92 1.70 -0.77
C GLU A 62 -13.87 0.57 -0.64
N ALA A 63 -13.84 -0.34 -1.61
CA ALA A 63 -12.82 -1.39 -1.65
C ALA A 63 -11.40 -0.83 -1.81
N VAL A 64 -11.20 0.20 -2.63
CA VAL A 64 -9.91 0.89 -2.79
C VAL A 64 -9.50 1.61 -1.50
N GLU A 65 -10.42 2.31 -0.85
CA GLU A 65 -10.16 2.98 0.42
C GLU A 65 -9.69 1.98 1.49
N LYS A 66 -10.42 0.88 1.68
CA LYS A 66 -10.03 -0.20 2.59
C LYS A 66 -8.68 -0.84 2.22
N HIS A 67 -8.37 -0.96 0.93
CA HIS A 67 -7.09 -1.47 0.48
C HIS A 67 -5.94 -0.53 0.88
N ASN A 68 -6.12 0.77 0.67
CA ASN A 68 -5.14 1.80 1.01
C ASN A 68 -4.94 1.91 2.53
N GLU A 69 -6.00 1.85 3.32
CA GLU A 69 -5.92 1.83 4.78
C GLU A 69 -5.11 0.64 5.29
N LYS A 70 -5.37 -0.56 4.75
CA LYS A 70 -4.60 -1.76 5.09
C LYS A 70 -3.14 -1.63 4.66
N GLY A 71 -2.88 -1.08 3.48
CA GLY A 71 -1.51 -0.82 3.00
C GLY A 71 -0.76 0.14 3.92
N LEU A 72 -1.40 1.25 4.30
CA LEU A 72 -0.85 2.24 5.21
C LEU A 72 -0.60 1.65 6.61
N ALA A 73 -1.53 0.86 7.14
CA ALA A 73 -1.35 0.19 8.42
C ALA A 73 -0.16 -0.76 8.42
N ARG A 74 0.05 -1.53 7.34
CA ARG A 74 1.24 -2.39 7.19
C ARG A 74 2.52 -1.58 7.11
N ALA A 75 2.56 -0.54 6.27
CA ALA A 75 3.75 0.32 6.14
C ALA A 75 4.13 0.97 7.48
N ARG A 76 3.14 1.44 8.26
CA ARG A 76 3.36 1.96 9.62
C ARG A 76 3.91 0.89 10.56
N HIS A 77 3.37 -0.32 10.50
CA HIS A 77 3.82 -1.42 11.34
C HIS A 77 5.26 -1.84 11.00
N GLU A 78 5.59 -1.95 9.71
CA GLU A 78 6.94 -2.25 9.23
C GLU A 78 7.94 -1.17 9.67
N ALA A 79 7.57 0.11 9.51
CA ALA A 79 8.39 1.23 9.99
C ALA A 79 8.65 1.15 11.50
N LEU A 80 7.64 0.81 12.30
CA LEU A 80 7.78 0.62 13.74
C LEU A 80 8.73 -0.56 14.06
N ILE A 81 8.63 -1.68 13.35
CA ILE A 81 9.55 -2.82 13.53
C ILE A 81 10.99 -2.40 13.23
N HIS A 82 11.20 -1.66 12.13
CA HIS A 82 12.52 -1.16 11.76
C HIS A 82 13.10 -0.22 12.83
N GLN A 83 12.28 0.70 13.34
CA GLN A 83 12.66 1.58 14.45
C GLN A 83 13.08 0.78 15.68
N ARG A 84 12.26 -0.17 16.13
CA ARG A 84 12.56 -1.01 17.30
C ARG A 84 13.84 -1.82 17.12
N ARG A 85 14.08 -2.33 15.92
CA ARG A 85 15.29 -3.08 15.59
C ARG A 85 16.54 -2.20 15.64
N ALA A 86 16.45 -0.97 15.14
CA ALA A 86 17.54 0.00 15.21
C ALA A 86 17.84 0.43 16.66
N GLU A 87 16.81 0.70 17.46
CA GLU A 87 16.93 0.99 18.89
C GLU A 87 17.62 -0.16 19.65
N PHE A 88 17.23 -1.40 19.37
CA PHE A 88 17.83 -2.58 19.99
C PHE A 88 19.32 -2.71 19.68
N PHE A 89 19.72 -2.56 18.40
CA PHE A 89 21.14 -2.64 18.03
C PHE A 89 21.96 -1.49 18.61
N ALA A 90 21.40 -0.27 18.66
CA ALA A 90 22.07 0.86 19.29
C ALA A 90 22.35 0.58 20.77
N ALA A 91 21.38 0.04 21.50
CA ALA A 91 21.55 -0.32 22.92
C ALA A 91 22.59 -1.44 23.12
N GLN A 92 22.63 -2.43 22.23
CA GLN A 92 23.64 -3.49 22.27
C GLN A 92 25.07 -2.95 22.07
N LEU A 93 25.26 -2.06 21.08
CA LEU A 93 26.58 -1.45 20.83
C LEU A 93 27.01 -0.54 21.99
N GLU A 94 26.08 0.19 22.59
CA GLU A 94 26.32 1.02 23.77
C GLU A 94 26.76 0.19 24.98
N ALA A 95 26.14 -0.98 25.18
CA ALA A 95 26.51 -1.93 26.24
C ALA A 95 27.88 -2.58 26.02
N ILE A 96 28.31 -2.77 24.76
CA ILE A 96 29.62 -3.36 24.44
C ILE A 96 30.73 -2.32 24.61
N ASN A 97 30.66 -1.19 23.88
CA ASN A 97 31.64 -0.11 23.95
C ASN A 97 31.09 1.15 23.27
N SER A 98 30.48 2.03 24.08
CA SER A 98 29.85 3.25 23.58
C SER A 98 30.81 4.25 22.91
N ASP A 99 32.09 4.28 23.31
CA ASP A 99 33.04 5.25 22.74
C ASP A 99 33.57 4.79 21.38
N PHE A 100 33.80 3.49 21.23
CA PHE A 100 34.24 2.91 19.96
C PHE A 100 33.13 2.97 18.88
N TYR A 101 31.88 2.67 19.25
CA TYR A 101 30.74 2.60 18.31
C TYR A 101 29.88 3.87 18.25
N ARG A 102 30.42 5.02 18.69
CA ARG A 102 29.65 6.26 18.82
C ARG A 102 28.96 6.67 17.51
N ALA A 103 29.63 6.52 16.37
CA ALA A 103 29.10 6.90 15.07
C ALA A 103 27.95 5.97 14.62
N GLU A 104 28.09 4.67 14.84
CA GLU A 104 27.11 3.64 14.49
C GLU A 104 25.85 3.77 15.37
N ILE A 105 26.02 4.02 16.67
CA ILE A 105 24.92 4.27 17.61
C ILE A 105 24.12 5.51 17.16
N ALA A 106 24.81 6.59 16.79
CA ALA A 106 24.18 7.81 16.31
C ALA A 106 23.40 7.57 15.00
N GLY A 107 23.98 6.83 14.05
CA GLY A 107 23.32 6.47 12.79
C GLY A 107 22.06 5.63 13.00
N LEU A 108 22.11 4.62 13.87
CA LEU A 108 20.96 3.76 14.19
C LEU A 108 19.84 4.54 14.89
N ARG A 109 20.17 5.44 15.80
CA ARG A 109 19.19 6.32 16.47
C ARG A 109 18.59 7.35 15.51
N GLY A 110 19.37 7.84 14.54
CA GLY A 110 18.88 8.69 13.45
C GLY A 110 17.88 7.97 12.55
N GLN A 111 18.14 6.70 12.20
CA GLN A 111 17.21 5.87 11.44
C GLN A 111 15.92 5.57 12.23
N ALA A 112 16.01 5.40 13.55
CA ALA A 112 14.87 5.17 14.43
C ALA A 112 13.93 6.39 14.57
N THR A 113 14.45 7.61 14.46
CA THR A 113 13.68 8.85 14.67
C THR A 113 13.06 9.43 13.41
N GLY A 114 13.30 8.83 12.23
CA GLY A 114 12.62 9.21 10.98
C GLY A 114 13.03 10.57 10.40
N LEU A 115 14.05 11.22 10.95
CA LEU A 115 14.66 12.43 10.40
C LEU A 115 16.08 12.11 9.98
N GLY A 116 16.25 11.82 8.68
CA GLY A 116 17.55 11.80 8.06
C GLY A 116 18.20 13.17 8.22
N TYR A 117 19.17 13.28 9.13
CA TYR A 117 20.19 14.32 9.06
C TYR A 117 21.04 14.04 7.82
N GLY A 118 20.64 14.63 6.71
CA GLY A 118 21.25 14.43 5.39
C GLY A 118 20.50 15.16 4.28
N ALA A 119 20.10 16.41 4.56
CA ALA A 119 19.79 17.40 3.55
C ALA A 119 20.76 18.55 3.81
N ASP A 120 21.97 18.42 3.28
CA ASP A 120 22.94 19.46 2.94
C ASP A 120 23.97 18.85 1.97
#